data_AF-A0A920PEW2-F1
#
_entry.id   AF-A0A920PEW2-F1
#
_cell.length_a   1.000
_cell.length_b   1.000
_cell.length_c   1.000
_cell.angle_alpha   90.00
_cell.angle_beta   90.00
_cell.angle_gamma   90.00
#
_symmetry.space_group_name_H-M   'P 1'
#
loop_
_entity.id
_entity.type
_entity.pdbx_description
1 polymer ?
#
loop_
_entity_poly.entity_id
_entity_poly.type
_entity_poly.pdbx_seq_one_letter_code
_entity_poly.pdbx_strand_id
1 'polypeptide(L)'
;MARRRTRRSKETSTENQNIRPVVEKGMIGGRFKPLTDHDLEQIHQTVLDVLENIGMANPLPELKEIALENGCTFTDQGRLLFPRSLVEDVIARAGRDFVMYGRDPKHDVDMSDKKVNLYGGGEAVTMLDLGAKKYRPSTINDVYDIARLVDYLENVHSYSRVVVATEFTDLLKTDINTAYASVVGTQKHTALTFASGDHVKPTIEMLDMIAGGEGKFLERPFAHGGGCTVVSPLRYGTDNCEVAVASIEMNAPVWVVIAPQSGATSPAALAGSLVQVIAETLASLLLIDLIKPGHPVIFGPWPFVTDLRTGSFSGGSGEEAIMSAASAQITNHYGLASSVGAGMTDSKSPDAQAGYEKGITVALAALAGCNNVSSLLE
;
A
#
# COMPACT_ATOMS: atom_id res chain seq x y z
N MET A 1 -51.65 58.18 -18.93
CA MET A 1 -51.89 56.72 -18.92
C MET A 1 -50.57 56.00 -19.18
N ALA A 2 -49.91 55.52 -18.13
CA ALA A 2 -48.59 54.91 -18.23
C ALA A 2 -48.70 53.40 -18.52
N ARG A 3 -48.04 52.95 -19.60
CA ARG A 3 -48.02 51.58 -20.10
C ARG A 3 -47.18 50.69 -19.17
N ARG A 4 -47.83 49.79 -18.44
CA ARG A 4 -47.20 48.82 -17.52
C ARG A 4 -46.45 47.77 -18.34
N ARG A 5 -45.13 47.81 -18.33
CA ARG A 5 -44.23 46.86 -19.01
C ARG A 5 -44.03 45.65 -18.07
N THR A 6 -44.70 44.54 -18.36
CA THR A 6 -44.53 43.27 -17.66
C THR A 6 -43.13 42.71 -17.93
N ARG A 7 -42.28 42.71 -16.90
CA ARG A 7 -40.94 42.12 -16.92
C ARG A 7 -41.11 40.61 -16.81
N ARG A 8 -40.99 39.89 -17.93
CA ARG A 8 -40.84 38.43 -17.96
C ARG A 8 -39.58 38.08 -17.17
N SER A 9 -39.72 37.49 -16.00
CA SER A 9 -38.63 36.81 -15.30
C SER A 9 -38.22 35.63 -16.17
N LYS A 10 -37.02 35.69 -16.75
CA LYS A 10 -36.32 34.47 -17.17
C LYS A 10 -35.94 33.77 -15.87
N GLU A 11 -36.73 32.78 -15.47
CA GLU A 11 -36.24 31.71 -14.61
C GLU A 11 -35.13 31.01 -15.40
N THR A 12 -33.88 31.38 -15.14
CA THR A 12 -32.74 30.53 -15.41
C THR A 12 -32.88 29.34 -14.48
N SER A 13 -33.51 28.27 -14.98
CA SER A 13 -33.32 26.93 -14.46
C SER A 13 -31.83 26.62 -14.60
N THR A 14 -31.06 26.83 -13.53
CA THR A 14 -29.78 26.17 -13.34
C THR A 14 -30.08 24.68 -13.31
N GLU A 15 -30.10 24.05 -14.47
CA GLU A 15 -29.83 22.62 -14.57
C GLU A 15 -28.52 22.43 -13.80
N ASN A 16 -28.60 21.74 -12.65
CA ASN A 16 -27.45 21.11 -12.03
C ASN A 16 -26.90 20.13 -13.06
N GLN A 17 -26.07 20.62 -13.98
CA GLN A 17 -25.25 19.78 -14.81
C GLN A 17 -24.40 18.99 -13.82
N ASN A 18 -24.64 17.68 -13.74
CA ASN A 18 -23.72 16.76 -13.09
C ASN A 18 -22.37 16.91 -13.81
N ILE A 19 -21.52 17.80 -13.30
CA ILE A 19 -20.15 17.96 -13.76
C ILE A 19 -19.48 16.64 -13.39
N ARG A 20 -19.19 15.81 -14.40
CA ARG A 20 -18.40 14.60 -14.16
C ARG A 20 -17.06 15.02 -13.56
N PRO A 21 -16.62 14.37 -12.48
CA PRO A 21 -15.35 14.71 -11.87
C PRO A 21 -14.24 14.48 -12.90
N VAL A 22 -13.27 15.41 -12.94
CA VAL A 22 -12.15 15.37 -13.90
C VAL A 22 -11.20 14.20 -13.58
N VAL A 23 -11.19 13.77 -12.32
CA VAL A 23 -10.46 12.61 -11.82
C VAL A 23 -11.47 11.58 -11.34
N GLU A 24 -11.33 10.35 -11.82
CA GLU A 24 -12.20 9.23 -11.46
C GLU A 24 -11.37 8.07 -10.92
N LYS A 25 -11.99 7.22 -10.12
CA LYS A 25 -11.40 5.96 -9.65
C LYS A 25 -10.97 5.09 -10.83
N GLY A 26 -9.74 4.56 -10.79
CA GLY A 26 -9.26 3.61 -11.78
C GLY A 26 -8.94 4.22 -13.14
N MET A 27 -8.58 5.51 -13.21
CA MET A 27 -8.04 6.11 -14.43
C MET A 27 -6.76 5.38 -14.86
N ILE A 28 -6.58 5.20 -16.17
CA ILE A 28 -5.42 4.47 -16.72
C ILE A 28 -4.17 5.35 -16.71
N GLY A 29 -3.14 4.91 -15.98
CA GLY A 29 -1.81 5.51 -15.99
C GLY A 29 -0.82 4.79 -16.94
N GLY A 30 0.46 4.75 -16.57
CA GLY A 30 1.49 3.99 -17.28
C GLY A 30 2.16 4.70 -18.46
N ARG A 31 1.90 6.00 -18.64
CA ARG A 31 2.47 6.82 -19.73
C ARG A 31 3.83 7.39 -19.37
N PHE A 32 4.05 7.69 -18.08
CA PHE A 32 5.35 8.09 -17.59
C PHE A 32 6.18 6.84 -17.32
N LYS A 33 7.36 6.77 -17.95
CA LYS A 33 8.29 5.64 -17.86
C LYS A 33 9.69 6.18 -17.56
N PRO A 34 10.09 6.30 -16.28
CA PRO A 34 11.43 6.77 -15.94
C PRO A 34 12.55 5.81 -16.35
N LEU A 35 12.25 4.52 -16.56
CA LEU A 35 13.20 3.51 -16.99
C LEU A 35 13.01 3.17 -18.48
N THR A 36 14.11 2.95 -19.20
CA THR A 36 14.04 2.36 -20.55
C THR A 36 13.79 0.85 -20.47
N ASP A 37 13.40 0.22 -21.59
CA ASP A 37 13.24 -1.25 -21.64
C ASP A 37 14.55 -1.98 -21.33
N HIS A 38 15.70 -1.36 -21.66
CA HIS A 38 17.01 -1.89 -21.31
C HIS A 38 17.27 -1.82 -19.80
N ASP A 39 16.93 -0.71 -19.16
CA ASP A 39 17.08 -0.56 -17.70
C ASP A 39 16.18 -1.54 -16.95
N LEU A 40 14.95 -1.76 -17.44
CA LEU A 40 14.03 -2.75 -16.87
C LEU A 40 14.63 -4.16 -16.89
N GLU A 41 15.16 -4.59 -18.03
CA GLU A 41 15.81 -5.90 -18.16
C GLU A 41 17.03 -6.02 -17.25
N GLN A 42 17.89 -4.99 -17.21
CA GLN A 42 19.07 -4.99 -16.34
C GLN A 42 18.68 -5.11 -14.86
N ILE A 43 17.67 -4.35 -14.42
CA ILE A 43 17.18 -4.40 -13.05
C ILE A 43 16.60 -5.80 -12.76
N HIS A 44 15.79 -6.35 -13.66
CA HIS A 44 15.22 -7.68 -13.49
C HIS A 44 16.30 -8.76 -13.35
N GLN A 45 17.31 -8.78 -14.24
CA GLN A 45 18.40 -9.74 -14.15
C GLN A 45 19.21 -9.59 -12.86
N THR A 46 19.45 -8.35 -12.41
CA THR A 46 20.17 -8.10 -11.16
C THR A 46 19.35 -8.51 -9.93
N VAL A 47 18.02 -8.34 -9.98
CA VAL A 47 17.11 -8.82 -8.94
C VAL A 47 17.18 -10.35 -8.82
N LEU A 48 17.18 -11.05 -9.97
CA LEU A 48 17.38 -12.50 -10.01
C LEU A 48 18.76 -12.90 -9.46
N ASP A 49 19.82 -12.16 -9.79
CA ASP A 49 21.16 -12.38 -9.23
C ASP A 49 21.15 -12.28 -7.69
N VAL A 50 20.47 -11.27 -7.13
CA VAL A 50 20.37 -11.06 -5.69
C VAL A 50 19.65 -12.24 -5.02
N LEU A 51 18.50 -12.66 -5.55
CA LEU A 51 17.72 -13.75 -4.95
C LEU A 51 18.40 -15.11 -5.06
N GLU A 52 19.10 -15.37 -6.16
CA GLU A 52 19.80 -16.64 -6.42
C GLU A 52 21.12 -16.75 -5.65
N ASN A 53 21.92 -15.68 -5.59
CA ASN A 53 23.29 -15.75 -5.06
C ASN A 53 23.46 -15.19 -3.65
N ILE A 54 22.60 -14.25 -3.24
CA ILE A 54 22.64 -13.63 -1.90
C ILE A 54 21.49 -14.16 -1.03
N GLY A 55 20.28 -14.20 -1.60
CA GLY A 55 19.07 -14.68 -0.95
C GLY A 55 18.66 -13.89 0.29
N MET A 56 17.78 -14.48 1.09
CA MET A 56 17.13 -13.85 2.24
C MET A 56 17.52 -14.51 3.56
N ALA A 57 17.84 -13.69 4.57
CA ALA A 57 18.08 -14.18 5.92
C ALA A 57 16.76 -14.42 6.68
N ASN A 58 16.82 -15.28 7.70
CA ASN A 58 15.76 -15.55 8.66
C ASN A 58 14.40 -16.01 8.07
N PRO A 59 14.35 -16.93 7.09
CA PRO A 59 13.06 -17.45 6.64
C PRO A 59 12.30 -18.10 7.81
N LEU A 60 10.97 -18.01 7.76
CA LEU A 60 10.12 -18.69 8.75
C LEU A 60 10.46 -20.19 8.80
N PRO A 61 10.47 -20.82 9.99
CA PRO A 61 10.78 -22.24 10.11
C PRO A 61 9.90 -23.12 9.22
N GLU A 62 8.61 -22.81 9.12
CA GLU A 62 7.63 -23.52 8.30
C GLU A 62 7.87 -23.44 6.78
N LEU A 63 8.59 -22.42 6.32
CA LEU A 63 8.94 -22.29 4.90
C LEU A 63 10.09 -23.18 4.47
N LYS A 64 10.90 -23.68 5.42
CA LYS A 64 12.16 -24.36 5.06
C LYS A 64 11.93 -25.61 4.21
N GLU A 65 11.01 -26.46 4.64
CA GLU A 65 10.71 -27.71 3.95
C GLU A 65 10.06 -27.43 2.59
N ILE A 66 9.03 -26.58 2.56
CA ILE A 66 8.32 -26.20 1.33
C ILE A 66 9.26 -25.54 0.32
N ALA A 67 10.16 -24.66 0.78
CA ALA A 67 11.11 -23.99 -0.11
C ALA A 67 12.10 -24.99 -0.73
N LEU A 68 12.63 -25.95 0.05
CA LEU A 68 13.52 -27.01 -0.46
C LEU A 68 12.81 -27.89 -1.49
N GLU A 69 11.55 -28.26 -1.25
CA GLU A 69 10.73 -29.03 -2.19
C GLU A 69 10.51 -28.29 -3.51
N ASN A 70 10.47 -26.96 -3.48
CA ASN A 70 10.36 -26.10 -4.66
C ASN A 70 11.73 -25.72 -5.27
N GLY A 71 12.81 -26.39 -4.88
CA GLY A 71 14.13 -26.22 -5.47
C GLY A 71 14.95 -25.06 -4.91
N CYS A 72 14.46 -24.38 -3.85
CA CYS A 72 15.27 -23.42 -3.13
C CYS A 72 16.44 -24.12 -2.44
N THR A 73 17.50 -23.36 -2.16
CA THR A 73 18.67 -23.87 -1.43
C THR A 73 19.04 -22.92 -0.31
N PHE A 74 19.96 -23.34 0.55
CA PHE A 74 20.47 -22.51 1.64
C PHE A 74 21.97 -22.33 1.49
N THR A 75 22.46 -21.12 1.79
CA THR A 75 23.90 -20.89 1.97
C THR A 75 24.39 -21.54 3.27
N ASP A 76 25.71 -21.68 3.42
CA ASP A 76 26.34 -22.12 4.67
C ASP A 76 25.98 -21.23 5.88
N GLN A 77 25.60 -19.97 5.62
CA GLN A 77 25.16 -19.00 6.63
C GLN A 77 23.64 -19.06 6.89
N GLY A 78 22.93 -20.00 6.28
CA GLY A 78 21.49 -20.20 6.46
C GLY A 78 20.61 -19.19 5.73
N ARG A 79 21.12 -18.50 4.69
CA ARG A 79 20.30 -17.64 3.83
C ARG A 79 19.56 -18.48 2.80
N LEU A 80 18.26 -18.23 2.63
CA LEU A 80 17.40 -18.88 1.65
C LEU A 80 17.62 -18.28 0.26
N LEU A 81 18.06 -19.11 -0.69
CA LEU A 81 18.31 -18.77 -2.09
C LEU A 81 17.16 -19.26 -2.97
N PHE A 82 16.74 -18.42 -3.92
CA PHE A 82 15.66 -18.74 -4.84
C PHE A 82 16.20 -18.92 -6.27
N PRO A 83 15.98 -20.07 -6.93
CA PRO A 83 16.33 -20.26 -8.33
C PRO A 83 15.56 -19.29 -9.23
N ARG A 84 16.20 -18.78 -10.28
CA ARG A 84 15.56 -17.83 -11.22
C ARG A 84 14.24 -18.34 -11.77
N SER A 85 14.22 -19.59 -12.20
CA SER A 85 13.03 -20.22 -12.77
C SER A 85 11.85 -20.21 -11.79
N LEU A 86 12.10 -20.44 -10.49
CA LEU A 86 11.05 -20.37 -9.48
C LEU A 86 10.52 -18.94 -9.34
N VAL A 87 11.41 -17.94 -9.30
CA VAL A 87 11.02 -16.52 -9.22
C VAL A 87 10.12 -16.14 -10.41
N GLU A 88 10.54 -16.51 -11.62
CA GLU A 88 9.81 -16.24 -12.87
C GLU A 88 8.45 -16.99 -12.91
N ASP A 89 8.42 -18.26 -12.51
CA ASP A 89 7.20 -19.06 -12.44
C ASP A 89 6.19 -18.47 -11.44
N VAL A 90 6.67 -17.96 -10.30
CA VAL A 90 5.83 -17.29 -9.30
C VAL A 90 5.28 -15.98 -9.83
N ILE A 91 6.10 -15.16 -10.49
CA ILE A 91 5.61 -13.94 -11.16
C ILE A 91 4.52 -14.29 -12.18
N ALA A 92 4.72 -15.34 -12.97
CA ALA A 92 3.78 -15.75 -14.02
C ALA A 92 2.43 -16.22 -13.46
N ARG A 93 2.41 -16.96 -12.34
CA ARG A 93 1.18 -17.52 -11.74
C ARG A 93 0.54 -16.65 -10.65
N ALA A 94 1.18 -15.56 -10.24
CA ALA A 94 0.66 -14.68 -9.20
C ALA A 94 -0.78 -14.22 -9.49
N GLY A 95 -1.58 -14.03 -8.44
CA GLY A 95 -2.96 -13.55 -8.58
C GLY A 95 -3.02 -12.12 -9.13
N ARG A 96 -3.77 -11.90 -10.21
CA ARG A 96 -3.89 -10.63 -10.95
C ARG A 96 -5.35 -10.21 -11.10
N ASP A 97 -5.56 -8.96 -11.52
CA ASP A 97 -6.85 -8.41 -11.94
C ASP A 97 -7.99 -8.64 -10.94
N PHE A 98 -7.66 -8.52 -9.65
CA PHE A 98 -8.61 -8.67 -8.56
C PHE A 98 -9.30 -7.35 -8.21
N VAL A 99 -10.41 -7.47 -7.46
CA VAL A 99 -11.15 -6.34 -6.93
C VAL A 99 -11.00 -6.32 -5.41
N MET A 100 -10.70 -5.14 -4.87
CA MET A 100 -10.80 -4.87 -3.44
C MET A 100 -12.19 -4.35 -3.12
N TYR A 101 -12.99 -5.13 -2.40
CA TYR A 101 -14.40 -4.81 -2.21
C TYR A 101 -14.62 -3.71 -1.17
N GLY A 102 -15.53 -2.79 -1.42
CA GLY A 102 -16.08 -1.95 -0.35
C GLY A 102 -17.16 -2.70 0.44
N ARG A 103 -17.55 -2.16 1.61
CA ARG A 103 -18.79 -2.60 2.27
C ARG A 103 -20.02 -2.29 1.40
N ASP A 104 -19.97 -1.18 0.68
CA ASP A 104 -20.89 -0.86 -0.40
C ASP A 104 -20.18 -1.11 -1.76
N PRO A 105 -20.78 -1.89 -2.68
CA PRO A 105 -20.22 -2.15 -4.00
C PRO A 105 -19.83 -0.91 -4.81
N LYS A 106 -20.42 0.26 -4.56
CA LYS A 106 -20.00 1.52 -5.22
C LYS A 106 -18.52 1.88 -4.93
N HIS A 107 -17.97 1.37 -3.82
CA HIS A 107 -16.61 1.62 -3.40
C HIS A 107 -15.60 0.57 -3.88
N ASP A 108 -16.02 -0.47 -4.60
CA ASP A 108 -15.13 -1.54 -5.10
C ASP A 108 -13.97 -1.02 -5.94
N VAL A 109 -12.74 -1.32 -5.55
CA VAL A 109 -11.55 -0.83 -6.23
C VAL A 109 -10.98 -1.90 -7.16
N ASP A 110 -10.95 -1.58 -8.45
CA ASP A 110 -10.40 -2.47 -9.47
C ASP A 110 -8.87 -2.29 -9.56
N MET A 111 -8.15 -3.38 -9.31
CA MET A 111 -6.69 -3.44 -9.29
C MET A 111 -6.10 -4.05 -10.58
N SER A 112 -6.89 -4.14 -11.65
CA SER A 112 -6.42 -4.61 -12.97
C SER A 112 -5.59 -3.59 -13.74
N ASP A 113 -4.72 -4.10 -14.61
CA ASP A 113 -3.87 -3.33 -15.52
C ASP A 113 -3.18 -2.15 -14.78
N LYS A 114 -3.22 -0.93 -15.32
CA LYS A 114 -2.60 0.28 -14.77
C LYS A 114 -3.63 1.26 -14.23
N LYS A 115 -4.74 0.73 -13.70
CA LYS A 115 -5.82 1.54 -13.10
C LYS A 115 -5.33 2.16 -11.80
N VAL A 116 -5.24 3.47 -11.79
CA VAL A 116 -4.72 4.24 -10.66
C VAL A 116 -5.81 4.46 -9.64
N ASN A 117 -5.50 4.11 -8.40
CA ASN A 117 -6.35 4.40 -7.26
C ASN A 117 -5.49 5.05 -6.16
N LEU A 118 -6.11 6.02 -5.50
CA LEU A 118 -5.55 6.87 -4.45
C LEU A 118 -6.00 6.43 -3.06
N TYR A 119 -5.09 6.31 -2.11
CA TYR A 119 -5.31 5.70 -0.79
C TYR A 119 -4.75 6.56 0.33
N GLY A 120 -5.33 6.40 1.53
CA GLY A 120 -4.67 6.80 2.76
C GLY A 120 -3.44 5.94 3.05
N GLY A 121 -2.77 6.21 4.16
CA GLY A 121 -1.60 5.48 4.60
C GLY A 121 -0.79 6.32 5.58
N GLY A 122 0.18 5.68 6.22
CA GLY A 122 0.94 6.22 7.33
C GLY A 122 0.81 5.29 8.52
N GLU A 123 1.07 5.81 9.72
CA GLU A 123 0.74 5.22 11.02
C GLU A 123 1.28 6.15 12.12
N ALA A 124 1.03 7.46 11.95
CA ALA A 124 1.57 8.45 12.85
C ALA A 124 1.06 8.23 14.28
N VAL A 125 1.96 8.34 15.25
CA VAL A 125 1.65 8.20 16.68
C VAL A 125 1.19 9.53 17.31
N THR A 126 1.16 10.59 16.51
CA THR A 126 0.76 11.93 16.93
C THR A 126 -0.11 12.62 15.90
N MET A 127 -1.01 13.47 16.38
CA MET A 127 -1.88 14.33 15.58
C MET A 127 -1.61 15.81 15.85
N LEU A 128 -1.76 16.61 14.80
CA LEU A 128 -1.81 18.07 14.91
C LEU A 128 -3.25 18.53 14.62
N ASP A 129 -3.95 18.97 15.66
CA ASP A 129 -5.32 19.47 15.51
C ASP A 129 -5.35 20.78 14.69
N LEU A 130 -6.47 21.04 14.03
CA LEU A 130 -6.66 22.25 13.24
C LEU A 130 -6.46 23.51 14.10
N GLY A 131 -5.49 24.34 13.70
CA GLY A 131 -5.14 25.57 14.42
C GLY A 131 -4.25 25.36 15.66
N ALA A 132 -3.91 24.12 16.01
CA ALA A 132 -2.95 23.83 17.06
C ALA A 132 -1.51 24.12 16.60
N LYS A 133 -0.62 24.32 17.58
CA LYS A 133 0.83 24.51 17.36
C LYS A 133 1.68 23.38 17.91
N LYS A 134 1.04 22.40 18.58
CA LYS A 134 1.71 21.29 19.24
C LYS A 134 0.99 20.01 18.86
N TYR A 135 1.79 19.00 18.58
CA TYR A 135 1.33 17.64 18.37
C TYR A 135 0.88 17.04 19.70
N ARG A 136 -0.16 16.21 19.65
CA ARG A 136 -0.62 15.35 20.76
C ARG A 136 -0.59 13.88 20.33
N PRO A 137 -0.53 12.92 21.26
CA PRO A 137 -0.74 11.52 20.94
C PRO A 137 -2.10 11.30 20.24
N SER A 138 -2.12 10.40 19.25
CA SER A 138 -3.33 10.00 18.55
C SER A 138 -4.14 8.95 19.34
N THR A 139 -5.45 8.98 19.15
CA THR A 139 -6.46 8.20 19.89
C THR A 139 -7.32 7.38 18.93
N ILE A 140 -8.15 6.48 19.46
CA ILE A 140 -9.11 5.73 18.65
C ILE A 140 -10.15 6.63 17.96
N ASN A 141 -10.48 7.77 18.57
CA ASN A 141 -11.38 8.75 17.96
C ASN A 141 -10.74 9.37 16.73
N ASP A 142 -9.42 9.60 16.73
CA ASP A 142 -8.71 10.09 15.54
C ASP A 142 -8.78 9.07 14.40
N VAL A 143 -8.62 7.78 14.70
CA VAL A 143 -8.80 6.70 13.71
C VAL A 143 -10.21 6.76 13.10
N TYR A 144 -11.24 6.86 13.93
CA TYR A 144 -12.63 6.92 13.48
C TYR A 144 -12.95 8.19 12.67
N ASP A 145 -12.50 9.36 13.14
CA ASP A 145 -12.78 10.63 12.47
C ASP A 145 -12.02 10.77 11.14
N ILE A 146 -10.80 10.24 11.04
CA ILE A 146 -10.08 10.16 9.77
C ILE A 146 -10.77 9.18 8.82
N ALA A 147 -11.23 8.01 9.29
CA ALA A 147 -12.00 7.08 8.46
C ALA A 147 -13.26 7.73 7.90
N ARG A 148 -13.99 8.50 8.71
CA ARG A 148 -15.14 9.29 8.27
C ARG A 148 -14.75 10.37 7.28
N LEU A 149 -13.66 11.09 7.51
CA LEU A 149 -13.17 12.08 6.55
C LEU A 149 -12.90 11.40 5.20
N VAL A 150 -12.19 10.27 5.21
CA VAL A 150 -11.91 9.48 4.01
C VAL A 150 -13.17 9.03 3.32
N ASP A 151 -14.22 8.64 4.04
CA ASP A 151 -15.51 8.23 3.45
C ASP A 151 -16.09 9.32 2.53
N TYR A 152 -15.99 10.59 2.93
CA TYR A 152 -16.47 11.75 2.18
C TYR A 152 -15.53 12.20 1.05
N LEU A 153 -14.25 11.81 1.06
CA LEU A 153 -13.30 12.22 0.03
C LEU A 153 -13.48 11.41 -1.26
N GLU A 154 -14.07 12.00 -2.29
CA GLU A 154 -14.35 11.33 -3.58
C GLU A 154 -13.08 10.80 -4.27
N ASN A 155 -11.95 11.48 -4.08
CA ASN A 155 -10.67 11.15 -4.70
C ASN A 155 -9.79 10.21 -3.87
N VAL A 156 -10.26 9.75 -2.70
CA VAL A 156 -9.56 8.73 -1.90
C VAL A 156 -10.43 7.48 -1.90
N HIS A 157 -9.96 6.40 -2.51
CA HIS A 157 -10.82 5.30 -2.96
C HIS A 157 -10.90 4.15 -1.95
N SER A 158 -9.95 4.09 -1.02
CA SER A 158 -9.86 3.08 0.03
C SER A 158 -9.15 3.67 1.24
N TYR A 159 -9.45 3.11 2.40
CA TYR A 159 -8.94 3.55 3.69
C TYR A 159 -7.78 2.66 4.12
N SER A 160 -6.69 3.29 4.53
CA SER A 160 -5.63 2.69 5.32
C SER A 160 -5.42 3.58 6.53
N ARG A 161 -5.08 2.99 7.67
CA ARG A 161 -4.92 3.70 8.93
C ARG A 161 -3.82 4.76 8.80
N VAL A 162 -4.16 6.01 9.10
CA VAL A 162 -3.21 7.15 9.05
C VAL A 162 -2.51 7.35 10.39
N VAL A 163 -3.16 6.96 11.50
CA VAL A 163 -2.66 7.12 12.86
C VAL A 163 -2.89 5.89 13.73
N VAL A 164 -2.00 5.66 14.68
CA VAL A 164 -2.14 4.57 15.66
C VAL A 164 -2.92 5.07 16.88
N ALA A 165 -3.81 4.25 17.43
CA ALA A 165 -4.45 4.54 18.73
C ALA A 165 -3.47 4.26 19.87
N THR A 166 -2.78 5.30 20.36
CA THR A 166 -1.66 5.16 21.31
C THR A 166 -2.07 4.94 22.77
N GLU A 167 -3.38 5.00 23.06
CA GLU A 167 -3.93 4.92 24.42
C GLU A 167 -4.13 3.48 24.93
N PHE A 168 -3.95 2.48 24.05
CA PHE A 168 -4.08 1.07 24.40
C PHE A 168 -2.72 0.43 24.71
N THR A 169 -2.69 -0.44 25.72
CA THR A 169 -1.50 -1.23 26.09
C THR A 169 -1.60 -2.71 25.70
N ASP A 170 -2.81 -3.20 25.46
CA ASP A 170 -3.13 -4.57 25.06
C ASP A 170 -3.24 -4.62 23.54
N LEU A 171 -2.29 -5.30 22.89
CA LEU A 171 -2.15 -5.28 21.43
C LEU A 171 -3.36 -5.90 20.71
N LEU A 172 -3.95 -6.97 21.24
CA LEU A 172 -5.14 -7.58 20.66
C LEU A 172 -6.32 -6.59 20.70
N LYS A 173 -6.49 -5.89 21.83
CA LYS A 173 -7.51 -4.85 21.93
C LYS A 173 -7.23 -3.70 20.97
N THR A 174 -5.98 -3.28 20.82
CA THR A 174 -5.59 -2.24 19.85
C THR A 174 -6.02 -2.62 18.44
N ASP A 175 -5.67 -3.82 17.99
CA ASP A 175 -5.93 -4.26 16.61
C ASP A 175 -7.43 -4.39 16.34
N ILE A 176 -8.17 -5.09 17.22
CA ILE A 176 -9.63 -5.25 17.04
C ILE A 176 -10.35 -3.90 17.10
N ASN A 177 -10.01 -3.02 18.05
CA ASN A 177 -10.71 -1.74 18.19
C ASN A 177 -10.37 -0.80 17.02
N THR A 178 -9.13 -0.75 16.57
CA THR A 178 -8.74 0.08 15.42
C THR A 178 -9.32 -0.45 14.11
N ALA A 179 -9.39 -1.78 13.93
CA ALA A 179 -10.10 -2.39 12.81
C ALA A 179 -11.59 -2.04 12.82
N TYR A 180 -12.24 -2.18 13.99
CA TYR A 180 -13.64 -1.81 14.17
C TYR A 180 -13.86 -0.33 13.84
N ALA A 181 -13.11 0.59 14.48
CA ALA A 181 -13.22 2.04 14.27
C ALA A 181 -13.06 2.44 12.80
N SER A 182 -12.11 1.80 12.10
CA SER A 182 -11.87 2.02 10.67
C SER A 182 -13.09 1.60 9.83
N VAL A 183 -13.56 0.37 10.03
CA VAL A 183 -14.65 -0.23 9.24
C VAL A 183 -16.01 0.41 9.55
N VAL A 184 -16.25 0.90 10.76
CA VAL A 184 -17.49 1.64 11.05
C VAL A 184 -17.43 3.09 10.56
N GLY A 185 -16.22 3.67 10.47
CA GLY A 185 -16.01 5.04 10.00
C GLY A 185 -16.14 5.22 8.49
N THR A 186 -15.88 4.18 7.69
CA THR A 186 -16.04 4.24 6.22
C THR A 186 -16.77 3.04 5.63
N GLN A 187 -17.38 3.20 4.46
CA GLN A 187 -17.89 2.10 3.62
C GLN A 187 -16.90 1.63 2.56
N LYS A 188 -15.74 2.29 2.43
CA LYS A 188 -14.69 1.94 1.48
C LYS A 188 -13.91 0.70 1.93
N HIS A 189 -13.18 0.09 0.99
CA HIS A 189 -12.27 -1.00 1.34
C HIS A 189 -11.27 -0.55 2.42
N THR A 190 -10.89 -1.43 3.33
CA THR A 190 -10.05 -1.08 4.48
C THR A 190 -8.80 -1.96 4.56
N ALA A 191 -7.62 -1.34 4.49
CA ALA A 191 -6.36 -1.99 4.85
C ALA A 191 -6.23 -2.02 6.38
N LEU A 192 -6.03 -3.22 6.92
CA LEU A 192 -5.84 -3.48 8.35
C LEU A 192 -4.39 -3.87 8.62
N THR A 193 -3.95 -3.54 9.83
CA THR A 193 -2.62 -3.83 10.33
C THR A 193 -2.74 -4.57 11.65
N PHE A 194 -1.86 -5.55 11.87
CA PHE A 194 -1.89 -6.38 13.06
C PHE A 194 -0.52 -6.41 13.71
N ALA A 195 -0.50 -6.39 15.04
CA ALA A 195 0.69 -6.61 15.83
C ALA A 195 1.09 -8.09 15.92
N SER A 196 0.15 -9.02 15.67
CA SER A 196 0.40 -10.47 15.67
C SER A 196 -0.54 -11.19 14.70
N GLY A 197 -0.07 -12.28 14.08
CA GLY A 197 -0.89 -13.13 13.22
C GLY A 197 -2.09 -13.74 13.96
N ASP A 198 -1.96 -13.98 15.27
CA ASP A 198 -3.04 -14.51 16.12
C ASP A 198 -4.24 -13.56 16.24
N HIS A 199 -4.06 -12.27 15.89
CA HIS A 199 -5.12 -11.27 15.97
C HIS A 199 -5.99 -11.25 14.71
N VAL A 200 -5.55 -11.88 13.60
CA VAL A 200 -6.28 -11.89 12.33
C VAL A 200 -7.61 -12.61 12.48
N LYS A 201 -7.60 -13.84 13.02
CA LYS A 201 -8.81 -14.65 13.16
C LYS A 201 -9.89 -14.03 14.08
N PRO A 202 -9.57 -13.54 15.29
CA PRO A 202 -10.53 -12.78 16.10
C PRO A 202 -11.07 -11.53 15.40
N THR A 203 -10.26 -10.89 14.55
CA THR A 203 -10.71 -9.74 13.76
C THR A 203 -11.67 -10.17 12.64
N ILE A 204 -11.42 -11.30 11.96
CA ILE A 204 -12.36 -11.89 10.99
C ILE A 204 -13.72 -12.17 11.65
N GLU A 205 -13.74 -12.74 12.87
CA GLU A 205 -14.99 -12.98 13.61
C GLU A 205 -15.78 -11.69 13.84
N MET A 206 -15.09 -10.59 14.18
CA MET A 206 -15.71 -9.26 14.31
C MET A 206 -16.23 -8.73 12.96
N LEU A 207 -15.45 -8.90 11.88
CA LEU A 207 -15.84 -8.46 10.54
C LEU A 207 -17.05 -9.25 10.02
N ASP A 208 -17.16 -10.54 10.34
CA ASP A 208 -18.32 -11.39 10.07
C ASP A 208 -19.58 -10.83 10.75
N MET A 209 -19.49 -10.42 12.02
CA MET A 209 -20.61 -9.78 12.72
C MET A 209 -21.07 -8.50 12.00
N ILE A 210 -20.14 -7.70 11.48
CA ILE A 210 -20.46 -6.51 10.68
C ILE A 210 -21.06 -6.89 9.32
N ALA A 211 -20.58 -7.95 8.69
CA ALA A 211 -21.03 -8.46 7.39
C ALA A 211 -22.42 -9.14 7.45
N GLY A 212 -22.91 -9.46 8.65
CA GLY A 212 -24.24 -10.02 8.89
C GLY A 212 -24.26 -11.50 9.30
N GLY A 213 -23.13 -12.07 9.74
CA GLY A 213 -23.05 -13.42 10.28
C GLY A 213 -21.74 -14.13 9.96
N GLU A 214 -21.53 -15.29 10.58
CA GLU A 214 -20.35 -16.15 10.37
C GLU A 214 -20.14 -16.47 8.88
N GLY A 215 -18.89 -16.32 8.41
CA GLY A 215 -18.45 -16.54 7.04
C GLY A 215 -18.86 -15.46 6.03
N LYS A 216 -19.70 -14.48 6.40
CA LYS A 216 -20.20 -13.45 5.48
C LYS A 216 -19.14 -12.49 5.00
N PHE A 217 -18.14 -12.20 5.83
CA PHE A 217 -17.00 -11.39 5.42
C PHE A 217 -16.20 -12.10 4.32
N LEU A 218 -15.94 -13.39 4.46
CA LEU A 218 -15.11 -14.15 3.51
C LEU A 218 -15.77 -14.35 2.14
N GLU A 219 -17.11 -14.33 2.06
CA GLU A 219 -17.85 -14.31 0.79
C GLU A 219 -17.55 -13.05 -0.04
N ARG A 220 -17.30 -11.92 0.62
CA ARG A 220 -17.02 -10.62 -0.01
C ARG A 220 -16.17 -9.74 0.92
N PRO A 221 -14.85 -9.97 0.98
CA PRO A 221 -14.01 -9.33 1.98
C PRO A 221 -13.82 -7.85 1.67
N PHE A 222 -14.35 -7.00 2.56
CA PHE A 222 -14.25 -5.55 2.45
C PHE A 222 -13.04 -4.95 3.19
N ALA A 223 -12.14 -5.81 3.66
CA ALA A 223 -10.91 -5.46 4.30
C ALA A 223 -9.82 -6.48 3.95
N HIS A 224 -8.56 -6.08 4.07
CA HIS A 224 -7.42 -6.99 3.93
C HIS A 224 -6.38 -6.73 5.01
N GLY A 225 -5.51 -7.72 5.23
CA GLY A 225 -4.34 -7.62 6.09
C GLY A 225 -3.05 -7.71 5.28
N GLY A 226 -1.93 -7.64 5.98
CA GLY A 226 -0.62 -7.69 5.38
C GLY A 226 0.44 -7.11 6.30
N GLY A 227 1.57 -6.71 5.73
CA GLY A 227 2.61 -6.04 6.50
C GLY A 227 3.97 -5.99 5.83
N CYS A 228 4.93 -5.48 6.60
CA CYS A 228 6.32 -5.33 6.17
C CYS A 228 7.12 -6.59 6.49
N THR A 229 6.95 -7.62 5.66
CA THR A 229 7.56 -8.95 5.86
C THR A 229 9.09 -8.94 5.84
N VAL A 230 9.72 -7.90 5.28
CA VAL A 230 11.17 -7.77 5.21
C VAL A 230 11.65 -6.60 6.08
N VAL A 231 12.69 -6.87 6.87
CA VAL A 231 13.53 -5.88 7.55
C VAL A 231 14.79 -5.71 6.71
N SER A 232 14.81 -4.67 5.88
CA SER A 232 15.92 -4.42 4.96
C SER A 232 17.24 -4.17 5.72
N PRO A 233 18.39 -4.67 5.23
CA PRO A 233 18.57 -5.37 3.96
C PRO A 233 18.36 -6.90 4.04
N LEU A 234 17.57 -7.43 3.11
CA LEU A 234 17.47 -8.85 2.70
C LEU A 234 17.28 -9.83 3.88
N ARG A 235 16.37 -9.52 4.79
CA ARG A 235 16.04 -10.36 5.96
C ARG A 235 14.54 -10.35 6.23
N TYR A 236 13.95 -11.52 6.42
CA TYR A 236 12.56 -11.61 6.87
C TYR A 236 12.43 -11.17 8.34
N GLY A 237 11.41 -10.35 8.61
CA GLY A 237 10.94 -10.04 9.96
C GLY A 237 9.91 -11.07 10.37
N THR A 238 10.24 -11.93 11.34
CA THR A 238 9.42 -13.09 11.75
C THR A 238 7.96 -12.71 12.01
N ASP A 239 7.72 -11.78 12.95
CA ASP A 239 6.37 -11.40 13.38
C ASP A 239 5.53 -10.85 12.20
N ASN A 240 6.14 -10.04 11.33
CA ASN A 240 5.44 -9.50 10.15
C ASN A 240 5.18 -10.56 9.08
N CYS A 241 6.06 -11.55 8.94
CA CYS A 241 5.81 -12.69 8.05
C CYS A 241 4.64 -13.52 8.57
N GLU A 242 4.59 -13.80 9.87
CA GLU A 242 3.47 -14.52 10.50
C GLU A 242 2.15 -13.77 10.31
N VAL A 243 2.13 -12.43 10.46
CA VAL A 243 0.96 -11.60 10.16
C VAL A 243 0.55 -11.71 8.68
N ALA A 244 1.50 -11.63 7.75
CA ALA A 244 1.20 -11.71 6.32
C ALA A 244 0.66 -13.08 5.92
N VAL A 245 1.19 -14.15 6.49
CA VAL A 245 0.71 -15.53 6.31
C VAL A 245 -0.69 -15.70 6.90
N ALA A 246 -0.92 -15.25 8.13
CA ALA A 246 -2.24 -15.29 8.76
C ALA A 246 -3.28 -14.48 7.98
N SER A 247 -2.87 -13.36 7.37
CA SER A 247 -3.75 -12.49 6.55
C SER A 247 -4.32 -13.19 5.31
N ILE A 248 -3.74 -14.32 4.87
CA ILE A 248 -4.30 -15.17 3.82
C ILE A 248 -5.71 -15.67 4.19
N GLU A 249 -6.00 -15.88 5.49
CA GLU A 249 -7.29 -16.35 5.99
C GLU A 249 -8.42 -15.33 5.76
N MET A 250 -8.11 -14.05 5.55
CA MET A 250 -9.10 -13.01 5.26
C MET A 250 -9.75 -13.16 3.87
N ASN A 251 -9.27 -14.10 3.04
CA ASN A 251 -9.71 -14.33 1.66
C ASN A 251 -9.61 -13.07 0.76
N ALA A 252 -8.77 -12.12 1.15
CA ALA A 252 -8.48 -10.88 0.46
C ALA A 252 -7.02 -10.86 -0.03
N PRO A 253 -6.65 -9.95 -0.95
CA PRO A 253 -5.26 -9.78 -1.35
C PRO A 253 -4.37 -9.43 -0.14
N VAL A 254 -3.23 -10.09 0.00
CA VAL A 254 -2.27 -9.75 1.06
C VAL A 254 -1.44 -8.55 0.60
N TRP A 255 -1.38 -7.50 1.41
CA TRP A 255 -0.57 -6.33 1.10
C TRP A 255 0.83 -6.45 1.70
N VAL A 256 1.85 -6.50 0.84
CA VAL A 256 3.25 -6.57 1.27
C VAL A 256 3.95 -5.28 0.92
N VAL A 257 4.54 -4.62 1.93
CA VAL A 257 5.24 -3.36 1.77
C VAL A 257 6.69 -3.51 2.20
N ILE A 258 7.62 -3.14 1.33
CA ILE A 258 9.05 -3.19 1.63
C ILE A 258 9.64 -1.79 1.52
N ALA A 259 10.21 -1.31 2.62
CA ALA A 259 10.54 0.08 2.84
C ALA A 259 12.04 0.33 3.12
N PRO A 260 12.98 -0.11 2.27
CA PRO A 260 14.38 0.20 2.44
C PRO A 260 14.64 1.69 2.21
N GLN A 261 15.65 2.23 2.87
CA GLN A 261 16.08 3.61 2.74
C GLN A 261 17.43 3.68 2.02
N SER A 262 17.46 4.38 0.88
CA SER A 262 18.67 4.62 0.10
C SER A 262 19.69 5.39 0.94
N GLY A 263 20.88 4.80 1.10
CA GLY A 263 21.96 5.37 1.90
C GLY A 263 21.90 5.00 3.39
N ALA A 264 20.92 4.19 3.81
CA ALA A 264 20.82 3.65 5.16
C ALA A 264 20.66 2.12 5.16
N THR A 265 19.49 1.61 4.81
CA THR A 265 19.18 0.15 4.79
C THR A 265 19.22 -0.45 3.39
N SER A 266 19.60 0.34 2.39
CA SER A 266 19.91 -0.07 1.02
C SER A 266 21.01 0.82 0.41
N PRO A 267 21.63 0.44 -0.72
CA PRO A 267 22.73 1.19 -1.32
C PRO A 267 22.36 2.65 -1.62
N ALA A 268 23.27 3.59 -1.35
CA ALA A 268 23.04 5.02 -1.62
C ALA A 268 22.73 5.35 -3.10
N ALA A 269 23.16 4.51 -4.02
CA ALA A 269 22.80 4.64 -5.43
C ALA A 269 21.34 4.18 -5.64
N LEU A 270 20.51 5.07 -6.20
CA LEU A 270 19.09 4.82 -6.43
C LEU A 270 18.80 3.52 -7.20
N ALA A 271 19.57 3.23 -8.26
CA ALA A 271 19.41 1.98 -9.01
C ALA A 271 19.66 0.73 -8.15
N GLY A 272 20.66 0.78 -7.25
CA GLY A 272 20.95 -0.32 -6.33
C GLY A 272 19.87 -0.49 -5.25
N SER A 273 19.34 0.62 -4.74
CA SER A 273 18.16 0.62 -3.86
C SER A 273 16.93 0.01 -4.55
N LEU A 274 16.72 0.37 -5.82
CA LEU A 274 15.60 -0.15 -6.62
C LEU A 274 15.72 -1.66 -6.85
N VAL A 275 16.91 -2.15 -7.18
CA VAL A 275 17.17 -3.60 -7.28
C VAL A 275 16.86 -4.29 -5.95
N GLN A 276 17.37 -3.75 -4.83
CA GLN A 276 17.16 -4.38 -3.53
C GLN A 276 15.68 -4.42 -3.14
N VAL A 277 14.94 -3.32 -3.26
CA VAL A 277 13.52 -3.29 -2.87
C VAL A 277 12.67 -4.25 -3.71
N ILE A 278 12.96 -4.37 -5.00
CA ILE A 278 12.23 -5.28 -5.88
C ILE A 278 12.55 -6.74 -5.53
N ALA A 279 13.82 -7.07 -5.25
CA ALA A 279 14.21 -8.40 -4.78
C ALA A 279 13.53 -8.76 -3.45
N GLU A 280 13.54 -7.85 -2.48
CA GLU A 280 12.88 -8.04 -1.19
C GLU A 280 11.36 -8.20 -1.34
N THR A 281 10.72 -7.43 -2.23
CA THR A 281 9.27 -7.54 -2.45
C THR A 281 8.90 -8.83 -3.20
N LEU A 282 9.73 -9.29 -4.14
CA LEU A 282 9.58 -10.62 -4.75
C LEU A 282 9.77 -11.74 -3.74
N ALA A 283 10.70 -11.60 -2.79
CA ALA A 283 10.83 -12.54 -1.68
C ALA A 283 9.54 -12.62 -0.85
N SER A 284 8.88 -11.49 -0.57
CA SER A 284 7.55 -11.49 0.07
C SER A 284 6.47 -12.16 -0.78
N LEU A 285 6.49 -11.97 -2.10
CA LEU A 285 5.57 -12.68 -3.00
C LEU A 285 5.82 -14.19 -2.97
N LEU A 286 7.08 -14.61 -2.99
CA LEU A 286 7.50 -16.02 -2.88
C LEU A 286 7.06 -16.64 -1.55
N LEU A 287 7.20 -15.91 -0.44
CA LEU A 287 6.69 -16.31 0.89
C LEU A 287 5.21 -16.69 0.82
N ILE A 288 4.38 -15.82 0.26
CA ILE A 288 2.93 -16.05 0.16
C ILE A 288 2.61 -17.18 -0.83
N ASP A 289 3.24 -17.17 -2.01
CA ASP A 289 2.96 -18.15 -3.05
C ASP A 289 3.40 -19.58 -2.67
N LEU A 290 4.53 -19.75 -1.97
CA LEU A 290 4.95 -21.07 -1.48
C LEU A 290 3.94 -21.68 -0.49
N ILE A 291 3.26 -20.85 0.30
CA ILE A 291 2.24 -21.30 1.26
C ILE A 291 0.90 -21.51 0.57
N LYS A 292 0.50 -20.57 -0.31
CA LYS A 292 -0.76 -20.62 -1.05
C LYS A 292 -0.55 -20.13 -2.48
N PRO A 293 -0.21 -21.06 -3.41
CA PRO A 293 0.11 -20.70 -4.79
C PRO A 293 -0.99 -19.87 -5.47
N GLY A 294 -0.61 -18.79 -6.12
CA GLY A 294 -1.51 -17.88 -6.83
C GLY A 294 -2.41 -17.01 -5.94
N HIS A 295 -2.23 -17.00 -4.62
CA HIS A 295 -2.96 -16.07 -3.75
C HIS A 295 -2.66 -14.62 -4.15
N PRO A 296 -3.66 -13.72 -4.29
CA PRO A 296 -3.40 -12.36 -4.72
C PRO A 296 -2.55 -11.57 -3.73
N VAL A 297 -1.58 -10.82 -4.25
CA VAL A 297 -0.69 -9.95 -3.46
C VAL A 297 -0.70 -8.55 -4.05
N ILE A 298 -0.87 -7.55 -3.19
CA ILE A 298 -0.60 -6.15 -3.54
C ILE A 298 0.91 -5.95 -3.35
N PHE A 299 1.63 -5.86 -4.46
CA PHE A 299 3.09 -5.84 -4.53
C PHE A 299 3.61 -4.42 -4.24
N GLY A 300 4.13 -4.19 -3.03
CA GLY A 300 4.48 -2.86 -2.51
C GLY A 300 5.97 -2.56 -2.34
N PRO A 301 6.76 -2.37 -3.42
CA PRO A 301 8.12 -1.87 -3.33
C PRO A 301 8.12 -0.36 -3.04
N TRP A 302 8.52 0.04 -1.84
CA TRP A 302 8.53 1.42 -1.36
C TRP A 302 9.97 1.88 -1.08
N PRO A 303 10.79 2.09 -2.12
CA PRO A 303 12.16 2.55 -1.93
C PRO A 303 12.18 3.99 -1.47
N PHE A 304 12.58 4.18 -0.21
CA PHE A 304 12.65 5.49 0.42
C PHE A 304 14.03 6.12 0.29
N VAL A 305 14.09 7.44 0.50
CA VAL A 305 15.33 8.22 0.42
C VAL A 305 15.71 8.84 1.77
N THR A 306 17.01 8.81 2.10
CA THR A 306 17.56 9.49 3.27
C THR A 306 18.20 10.83 2.87
N ASP A 307 17.84 11.93 3.55
CA ASP A 307 18.56 13.20 3.45
C ASP A 307 19.93 13.04 4.12
N LEU A 308 21.01 13.04 3.33
CA LEU A 308 22.37 12.81 3.83
C LEU A 308 22.91 13.93 4.75
N ARG A 309 22.30 15.11 4.76
CA ARG A 309 22.72 16.23 5.62
C ARG A 309 22.18 16.07 7.04
N THR A 310 20.99 15.49 7.18
CA THR A 310 20.26 15.37 8.45
C THR A 310 20.18 13.93 8.95
N GLY A 311 20.41 12.95 8.07
CA GLY A 311 20.16 11.53 8.33
C GLY A 311 18.68 11.18 8.46
N SER A 312 17.77 12.12 8.14
CA SER A 312 16.33 11.90 8.26
C SER A 312 15.77 11.27 6.99
N PHE A 313 14.64 10.59 7.16
CA PHE A 313 13.76 10.19 6.07
C PHE A 313 13.32 11.41 5.22
N SER A 314 13.32 11.28 3.89
CA SER A 314 12.87 12.31 2.96
C SER A 314 11.84 11.77 1.97
N GLY A 315 10.56 11.88 2.32
CA GLY A 315 9.44 11.35 1.51
C GLY A 315 8.89 12.34 0.48
N GLY A 316 9.30 13.61 0.56
CA GLY A 316 8.89 14.66 -0.37
C GLY A 316 9.85 14.92 -1.52
N SER A 317 10.99 14.21 -1.57
CA SER A 317 12.09 14.51 -2.48
C SER A 317 11.78 14.19 -3.95
N GLY A 318 12.56 14.77 -4.86
CA GLY A 318 12.47 14.44 -6.29
C GLY A 318 12.95 13.03 -6.58
N GLU A 319 13.95 12.56 -5.83
CA GLU A 319 14.44 11.19 -5.84
C GLU A 319 13.34 10.21 -5.46
N GLU A 320 12.59 10.48 -4.38
CA GLU A 320 11.43 9.68 -3.98
C GLU A 320 10.39 9.60 -5.11
N ALA A 321 10.05 10.73 -5.73
CA ALA A 321 9.06 10.77 -6.79
C ALA A 321 9.46 9.90 -8.01
N ILE A 322 10.74 9.90 -8.38
CA ILE A 322 11.27 9.06 -9.47
C ILE A 322 11.32 7.59 -9.05
N MET A 323 11.75 7.30 -7.82
CA MET A 323 11.87 5.95 -7.29
C MET A 323 10.51 5.25 -7.16
N SER A 324 9.47 5.94 -6.68
CA SER A 324 8.11 5.42 -6.64
C SER A 324 7.54 5.20 -8.05
N ALA A 325 7.80 6.10 -9.00
CA ALA A 325 7.40 5.90 -10.39
C ALA A 325 8.11 4.71 -11.06
N ALA A 326 9.42 4.55 -10.82
CA ALA A 326 10.21 3.44 -11.35
C ALA A 326 9.77 2.09 -10.76
N SER A 327 9.46 2.08 -9.46
CA SER A 327 8.91 0.91 -8.76
C SER A 327 7.57 0.48 -9.36
N ALA A 328 6.64 1.42 -9.56
CA ALA A 328 5.38 1.14 -10.23
C ALA A 328 5.59 0.64 -11.67
N GLN A 329 6.54 1.22 -12.42
CA GLN A 329 6.85 0.77 -13.79
C GLN A 329 7.34 -0.69 -13.81
N ILE A 330 8.23 -1.09 -12.89
CA ILE A 330 8.75 -2.46 -12.81
C ILE A 330 7.63 -3.43 -12.39
N THR A 331 6.82 -3.06 -11.41
CA THR A 331 5.69 -3.91 -10.99
C THR A 331 4.69 -4.11 -12.14
N ASN A 332 4.42 -3.05 -12.91
CA ASN A 332 3.62 -3.11 -14.13
C ASN A 332 4.25 -3.98 -15.22
N HIS A 333 5.59 -4.01 -15.32
CA HIS A 333 6.31 -4.89 -16.24
C HIS A 333 6.11 -6.37 -15.88
N TYR A 334 6.07 -6.70 -14.59
CA TYR A 334 5.70 -8.05 -14.12
C TYR A 334 4.20 -8.36 -14.27
N GLY A 335 3.37 -7.35 -14.49
CA GLY A 335 1.91 -7.47 -14.57
C GLY A 335 1.26 -7.77 -13.23
N LEU A 336 1.87 -7.29 -12.14
CA LEU A 336 1.39 -7.42 -10.76
C LEU A 336 0.67 -6.13 -10.32
N ALA A 337 -0.20 -6.24 -9.31
CA ALA A 337 -0.88 -5.08 -8.74
C ALA A 337 0.10 -4.28 -7.84
N SER A 338 0.44 -3.06 -8.24
CA SER A 338 1.48 -2.28 -7.55
C SER A 338 0.95 -1.44 -6.39
N SER A 339 1.78 -1.26 -5.37
CA SER A 339 1.62 -0.23 -4.33
C SER A 339 2.92 0.54 -4.16
N VAL A 340 2.84 1.87 -4.05
CA VAL A 340 4.01 2.71 -3.75
C VAL A 340 3.64 3.79 -2.75
N GLY A 341 4.61 4.19 -1.92
CA GLY A 341 4.51 5.38 -1.08
C GLY A 341 4.58 6.65 -1.93
N ALA A 342 3.63 7.57 -1.71
CA ALA A 342 3.61 8.89 -2.31
C ALA A 342 2.81 9.85 -1.42
N GLY A 343 2.81 11.15 -1.72
CA GLY A 343 1.98 12.08 -0.96
C GLY A 343 2.45 12.35 0.47
N MET A 344 3.69 11.96 0.79
CA MET A 344 4.39 12.31 2.02
C MET A 344 5.02 13.71 1.89
N THR A 345 5.32 14.33 3.03
CA THR A 345 6.05 15.61 3.06
C THR A 345 7.01 15.68 4.24
N ASP A 346 8.14 16.33 4.00
CA ASP A 346 9.13 16.61 5.03
C ASP A 346 8.74 17.87 5.83
N SER A 347 7.80 18.68 5.32
CA SER A 347 7.26 19.86 5.99
C SER A 347 6.56 19.49 7.31
N LYS A 348 6.64 20.41 8.29
CA LYS A 348 6.01 20.25 9.61
C LYS A 348 4.73 21.07 9.75
N SER A 349 4.25 21.61 8.63
CA SER A 349 3.00 22.38 8.55
C SER A 349 2.40 22.28 7.15
N PRO A 350 1.09 22.48 6.99
CA PRO A 350 0.44 22.49 5.68
C PRO A 350 0.77 23.79 4.93
N ASP A 351 1.99 23.89 4.41
CA ASP A 351 2.52 25.05 3.70
C ASP A 351 2.80 24.74 2.21
N ALA A 352 3.52 25.65 1.53
CA ALA A 352 3.85 25.48 0.12
C ALA A 352 4.76 24.27 -0.13
N GLN A 353 5.65 23.94 0.81
CA GLN A 353 6.49 22.75 0.72
C GLN A 353 5.62 21.49 0.76
N ALA A 354 4.70 21.41 1.73
CA ALA A 354 3.75 20.29 1.81
C ALA A 354 2.94 20.13 0.51
N GLY A 355 2.43 21.22 -0.05
CA GLY A 355 1.68 21.16 -1.32
C GLY A 355 2.52 20.65 -2.50
N TYR A 356 3.75 21.15 -2.64
CA TYR A 356 4.64 20.78 -3.74
C TYR A 356 5.12 19.32 -3.67
N GLU A 357 5.62 18.90 -2.51
CA GLU A 357 6.16 17.56 -2.27
C GLU A 357 5.10 16.47 -2.46
N LYS A 358 3.90 16.69 -1.91
CA LYS A 358 2.77 15.78 -2.13
C LYS A 358 2.34 15.76 -3.60
N GLY A 359 2.26 16.92 -4.24
CA GLY A 359 1.82 17.04 -5.62
C GLY A 359 2.72 16.28 -6.59
N ILE A 360 4.05 16.43 -6.47
CA ILE A 360 5.00 15.82 -7.41
C ILE A 360 5.06 14.30 -7.26
N THR A 361 5.13 13.77 -6.03
CA THR A 361 5.24 12.34 -5.76
C THR A 361 3.98 11.59 -6.22
N VAL A 362 2.79 12.12 -5.90
CA VAL A 362 1.50 11.54 -6.30
C VAL A 362 1.33 11.57 -7.81
N ALA A 363 1.65 12.69 -8.45
CA ALA A 363 1.50 12.83 -9.90
C ALA A 363 2.39 11.83 -10.65
N LEU A 364 3.66 11.68 -10.25
CA LEU A 364 4.58 10.75 -10.91
C LEU A 364 4.18 9.29 -10.71
N ALA A 365 3.80 8.89 -9.50
CA ALA A 365 3.30 7.54 -9.22
C ALA A 365 2.02 7.21 -10.02
N ALA A 366 1.06 8.14 -10.07
CA ALA A 366 -0.16 7.99 -10.85
C ALA A 366 0.13 7.89 -12.36
N LEU A 367 0.96 8.78 -12.90
CA LEU A 367 1.32 8.77 -14.33
C LEU A 367 2.13 7.54 -14.74
N ALA A 368 2.88 6.94 -13.80
CA ALA A 368 3.56 5.65 -13.97
C ALA A 368 2.60 4.44 -13.92
N GLY A 369 1.34 4.66 -13.55
CA GLY A 369 0.30 3.63 -13.54
C GLY A 369 0.31 2.79 -12.28
N CYS A 370 0.61 3.38 -11.12
CA CYS A 370 0.54 2.65 -9.86
C CYS A 370 -0.91 2.36 -9.46
N ASN A 371 -1.25 1.09 -9.20
CA ASN A 371 -2.60 0.70 -8.79
C ASN A 371 -3.01 1.25 -7.43
N ASN A 372 -2.07 1.25 -6.48
CA ASN A 372 -2.25 1.76 -5.12
C ASN A 372 -1.21 2.85 -4.79
N VAL A 373 -1.58 4.10 -5.03
CA VAL A 373 -0.83 5.28 -4.58
C VAL A 373 -1.23 5.58 -3.14
N SER A 374 -0.39 5.14 -2.19
CA SER A 374 -0.63 5.24 -0.74
C SER A 374 0.02 6.48 -0.13
N SER A 375 -0.34 6.79 1.13
CA SER A 375 0.20 7.89 1.98
C SER A 375 -0.26 9.32 1.68
N LEU A 376 -1.41 9.52 1.03
CA LEU A 376 -1.93 10.86 0.70
C LEU A 376 -2.25 11.77 1.90
N LEU A 377 -2.47 11.19 3.08
CA LEU A 377 -3.01 11.87 4.26
C LEU A 377 -1.97 12.08 5.37
N GLU A 378 -0.71 11.76 5.09
CA GLU A 378 0.39 11.79 6.06
C GLU A 378 1.01 13.18 6.25
#